data_AF-A0A1B4V255-F1
#
_entry.id   AF-A0A1B4V255-F1
#
_cell.length_a   1.000
_cell.length_b   1.000
_cell.length_c   1.000
_cell.angle_alpha   90.00
_cell.angle_beta   90.00
_cell.angle_gamma   90.00
#
_symmetry.space_group_name_H-M   'P 1'
#
loop_
_entity.id
_entity.type
_entity.pdbx_description
1 polymer ?
#
loop_
_entity_poly.entity_id
_entity_poly.type
_entity_poly.pdbx_seq_one_letter_code
_entity_poly.pdbx_strand_id
1 'polypeptide(L)'
;MVSEGVKIRAQIDTESVRNVMLVNGGGSVALLALLPAVLGTPLVFGVLLTLAIWLLGLTLAVSHSVLRRKCSLVYEQHGMRPHLGKPRLWIKPNQPWVCWWGWWCLYTSIFAFLIGGAVMVSVGFANIDVLSTSLKP
;
A
#
# COMPACT_ATOMS: atom_id res chain seq x y z
N MET A 1 21.97 -16.29 17.80
CA MET A 1 20.65 -16.60 18.38
C MET A 1 19.71 -15.47 18.02
N VAL A 2 18.58 -15.75 17.36
CA VAL A 2 17.58 -14.72 17.03
C VAL A 2 16.87 -14.32 18.32
N SER A 3 16.85 -13.03 18.67
CA SER A 3 16.19 -12.54 19.89
C SER A 3 14.69 -12.84 19.86
N GLU A 4 14.09 -13.20 21.00
CA GLU A 4 12.64 -13.44 21.09
C GLU A 4 11.80 -12.25 20.59
N GLY A 5 12.28 -11.02 20.83
CA GLY A 5 11.62 -9.80 20.34
C GLY A 5 11.52 -9.74 18.81
N VAL A 6 12.41 -10.40 18.07
CA VAL A 6 12.37 -10.46 16.60
C VAL A 6 11.36 -11.49 16.11
N LYS A 7 11.21 -12.61 16.81
CA LYS A 7 10.18 -13.61 16.51
C LYS A 7 8.78 -13.02 16.71
N ILE A 8 8.56 -12.31 17.82
CA ILE A 8 7.28 -11.66 18.12
C ILE A 8 6.95 -10.59 17.07
N ARG A 9 7.91 -9.72 16.71
CA ARG A 9 7.71 -8.70 15.67
C ARG A 9 7.47 -9.29 14.29
N ALA A 10 8.15 -10.39 13.94
CA ALA A 10 7.95 -11.08 12.67
C ALA A 10 6.55 -11.73 12.59
N GLN A 11 6.02 -12.24 13.70
CA GLN A 11 4.67 -12.79 13.76
C GLN A 11 3.61 -11.68 13.61
N ILE A 12 3.75 -10.57 14.35
CA ILE A 12 2.86 -9.41 14.25
C ILE A 12 2.84 -8.83 12.82
N ASP A 13 4.01 -8.68 12.19
CA ASP A 13 4.08 -8.21 10.81
C ASP A 13 3.45 -9.21 9.83
N THR A 14 3.44 -10.51 10.13
CA THR A 14 2.84 -11.52 9.25
C THR A 14 1.31 -11.52 9.36
N GLU A 15 0.79 -11.37 10.58
CA GLU A 15 -0.64 -11.17 10.82
C GLU A 15 -1.12 -9.84 10.24
N SER A 16 -0.34 -8.76 10.37
CA SER A 16 -0.67 -7.46 9.79
C SER A 16 -0.68 -7.52 8.26
N VAL A 17 0.31 -8.15 7.61
CA VAL A 17 0.32 -8.32 6.16
C VAL A 17 -0.85 -9.19 5.70
N ARG A 18 -1.18 -10.26 6.45
CA ARG A 18 -2.35 -11.11 6.18
C ARG A 18 -3.65 -10.33 6.29
N ASN A 19 -3.81 -9.51 7.33
CA ASN A 19 -4.99 -8.66 7.51
C ASN A 19 -5.12 -7.60 6.42
N VAL A 20 -4.01 -6.95 6.05
CA VAL A 20 -3.97 -6.01 4.91
C VAL A 20 -4.34 -6.74 3.61
N MET A 21 -3.81 -7.94 3.37
CA MET A 21 -4.12 -8.71 2.18
C MET A 21 -5.59 -9.20 2.17
N LEU A 22 -6.15 -9.57 3.32
CA LEU A 22 -7.56 -9.98 3.45
C LEU A 22 -8.53 -8.83 3.22
N VAL A 23 -8.31 -7.68 3.89
CA VAL A 23 -9.15 -6.49 3.72
C VAL A 23 -9.07 -5.97 2.28
N ASN A 24 -7.88 -5.95 1.69
CA ASN A 24 -7.70 -5.48 0.31
C ASN A 24 -8.10 -6.52 -0.75
N GLY A 25 -8.02 -7.81 -0.44
CA GLY A 25 -8.60 -8.88 -1.25
C GLY A 25 -10.12 -8.73 -1.34
N GLY A 26 -10.78 -8.45 -0.22
CA GLY A 26 -12.22 -8.12 -0.20
C GLY A 26 -12.57 -6.90 -1.05
N GLY A 27 -11.78 -5.82 -0.94
CA GLY A 27 -11.96 -4.61 -1.78
C GLY A 27 -11.76 -4.87 -3.27
N SER A 28 -10.75 -5.65 -3.64
CA SER A 28 -10.49 -6.04 -5.03
C SER A 28 -11.61 -6.91 -5.60
N VAL A 29 -12.14 -7.83 -4.81
CA VAL A 29 -13.29 -8.67 -5.19
C VAL A 29 -14.55 -7.83 -5.34
N ALA A 30 -14.80 -6.87 -4.46
CA ALA A 30 -15.93 -5.95 -4.58
C ALA A 30 -15.85 -5.11 -5.87
N LEU A 31 -14.67 -4.60 -6.22
CA LEU A 31 -14.43 -3.87 -7.48
C LEU A 31 -14.61 -4.76 -8.71
N LEU A 32 -14.13 -6.00 -8.67
CA LEU A 32 -14.33 -6.98 -9.74
C LEU A 32 -15.80 -7.36 -9.91
N ALA A 33 -16.56 -7.45 -8.81
CA ALA A 33 -17.99 -7.69 -8.84
C ALA A 33 -18.78 -6.51 -9.44
N LEU A 34 -18.27 -5.29 -9.31
CA LEU A 34 -18.82 -4.09 -9.95
C LEU A 34 -18.43 -3.96 -11.43
N LEU A 35 -17.41 -4.68 -11.89
CA LEU A 35 -16.91 -4.57 -13.26
C LEU A 35 -17.97 -4.82 -14.34
N PRO A 36 -18.84 -5.85 -14.25
CA PRO A 36 -19.93 -6.07 -15.22
C PRO A 36 -20.93 -4.92 -15.30
N ALA A 37 -21.19 -4.24 -14.18
CA ALA A 37 -22.11 -3.10 -14.11
C ALA A 37 -21.51 -1.82 -14.71
N VAL A 38 -20.18 -1.76 -14.82
CA VAL A 38 -19.47 -0.58 -15.32
C VAL A 38 -19.03 -0.77 -16.79
N LEU A 39 -18.89 -2.00 -17.28
CA LEU A 39 -18.54 -2.31 -18.67
C LEU A 39 -19.52 -1.64 -19.65
N GLY A 40 -18.99 -0.82 -20.55
CA GLY A 40 -19.76 -0.05 -21.54
C GLY A 40 -20.10 1.39 -21.12
N THR A 41 -19.72 1.81 -19.91
CA THR A 41 -19.90 3.19 -19.43
C THR A 41 -18.58 3.98 -19.47
N PRO A 42 -18.62 5.33 -19.50
CA PRO A 42 -17.40 6.14 -19.37
C PRO A 42 -16.69 5.98 -18.02
N LEU A 43 -17.31 5.34 -17.02
CA LEU A 43 -16.68 5.07 -15.72
C LEU A 43 -15.58 4.00 -15.78
N VAL A 44 -15.54 3.15 -16.81
CA VAL A 44 -14.54 2.05 -16.90
C VAL A 44 -13.13 2.59 -16.72
N PHE A 45 -12.81 3.70 -17.38
CA PHE A 45 -11.48 4.29 -17.29
C PHE A 45 -11.15 4.77 -15.87
N GLY A 46 -12.09 5.43 -15.19
CA GLY A 46 -11.91 5.90 -13.81
C GLY A 46 -11.76 4.75 -12.82
N VAL A 47 -12.53 3.67 -13.00
CA VAL A 47 -12.43 2.45 -12.18
C VAL A 47 -11.10 1.74 -12.42
N LEU A 48 -10.66 1.58 -13.66
CA LEU A 48 -9.36 0.97 -13.99
C LEU A 48 -8.18 1.81 -13.47
N LEU A 49 -8.25 3.14 -13.59
CA LEU A 49 -7.23 4.03 -13.06
C LEU A 49 -7.15 3.93 -11.53
N THR A 50 -8.31 3.93 -10.86
CA THR A 50 -8.39 3.75 -9.41
C THR A 50 -7.81 2.39 -8.99
N LEU A 51 -8.16 1.32 -9.69
CA LEU A 51 -7.63 -0.03 -9.46
C LEU A 51 -6.11 -0.06 -9.62
N ALA A 52 -5.57 0.57 -10.66
CA ALA A 52 -4.13 0.65 -10.88
C ALA A 52 -3.41 1.39 -9.74
N ILE A 53 -3.95 2.54 -9.31
CA ILE A 53 -3.42 3.32 -8.19
C ILE A 53 -3.50 2.52 -6.88
N TRP A 54 -4.61 1.82 -6.65
CA TRP A 54 -4.80 0.96 -5.48
C TRP A 54 -3.74 -0.17 -5.47
N LEU A 55 -3.59 -0.91 -6.57
CA LEU A 55 -2.60 -1.98 -6.68
C LEU A 55 -1.16 -1.47 -6.46
N LEU A 56 -0.85 -0.27 -6.95
CA LEU A 56 0.43 0.37 -6.70
C LEU A 56 0.61 0.75 -5.21
N GLY A 57 -0.43 1.29 -4.57
CA GLY A 57 -0.44 1.52 -3.13
C GLY A 57 -0.22 0.24 -2.32
N LEU A 58 -0.79 -0.88 -2.75
CA LEU A 58 -0.64 -2.19 -2.10
C LEU A 58 0.76 -2.75 -2.23
N THR A 59 1.32 -2.72 -3.44
CA THR A 59 2.70 -3.22 -3.66
C THR A 59 3.71 -2.42 -2.83
N LEU A 60 3.51 -1.11 -2.69
CA LEU A 60 4.31 -0.25 -1.81
C LEU A 60 4.10 -0.56 -0.32
N ALA A 61 2.86 -0.83 0.13
CA ALA A 61 2.57 -1.22 1.51
C ALA A 61 3.25 -2.55 1.90
N VAL A 62 3.19 -3.54 1.00
CA VAL A 62 3.85 -4.84 1.19
C VAL A 62 5.36 -4.66 1.18
N SER A 63 5.90 -3.85 0.25
CA SER A 63 7.33 -3.54 0.19
C SER A 63 7.83 -2.86 1.46
N HIS A 64 7.08 -1.89 1.99
CA HIS A 64 7.36 -1.26 3.29
C HIS A 64 7.44 -2.30 4.42
N SER A 65 6.49 -3.23 4.47
CA SER A 65 6.45 -4.29 5.49
C SER A 65 7.69 -5.20 5.43
N VAL A 66 8.14 -5.54 4.22
CA VAL A 66 9.39 -6.32 4.02
C VAL A 66 10.63 -5.51 4.40
N LEU A 67 10.70 -4.25 3.98
CA LEU A 67 11.81 -3.34 4.28
C LEU A 67 11.94 -3.07 5.79
N ARG A 68 10.81 -2.93 6.50
CA ARG A 68 10.77 -2.78 7.96
C ARG A 68 11.44 -3.97 8.67
N ARG A 69 11.15 -5.21 8.24
CA ARG A 69 11.79 -6.42 8.78
C ARG A 69 13.29 -6.43 8.54
N LYS A 70 13.73 -6.09 7.32
CA LYS A 70 15.16 -5.99 6.98
C LYS A 70 15.84 -4.92 7.82
N CYS A 71 15.18 -3.79 8.05
CA CYS A 71 15.72 -2.76 8.92
C CYS A 71 15.88 -3.24 10.37
N SER A 72 14.87 -3.89 10.95
CA SER A 72 14.98 -4.45 12.31
C SER A 72 16.15 -5.44 12.44
N LEU A 73 16.40 -6.25 11.41
CA LEU A 73 17.51 -7.20 11.39
C LEU A 73 18.88 -6.50 11.34
N VAL A 74 19.01 -5.41 10.58
CA VAL A 74 20.22 -4.59 10.55
C VAL A 74 20.49 -3.94 11.91
N TYR A 75 19.46 -3.41 12.57
CA TYR A 75 19.60 -2.84 13.92
C TYR A 75 20.06 -3.90 14.93
N GLU A 76 19.53 -5.13 14.86
CA GLU A 76 19.92 -6.23 15.76
C GLU A 76 21.37 -6.68 15.53
N GLN A 77 21.80 -6.82 14.27
CA GLN A 77 23.17 -7.18 13.91
C GLN A 77 24.22 -6.16 14.40
N HIS A 78 23.80 -4.90 14.58
CA HIS A 78 24.68 -3.82 15.04
C HIS A 78 24.43 -3.42 16.50
N GLY A 79 23.87 -4.32 17.32
CA GLY A 79 23.68 -4.07 18.76
C GLY A 79 22.81 -2.85 19.07
N MET A 80 21.75 -2.64 18.28
CA MET A 80 20.84 -1.48 18.35
C MET A 80 21.52 -0.12 18.08
N ARG A 81 22.76 -0.10 17.59
CA ARG A 81 23.50 1.10 17.17
C ARG A 81 23.99 0.94 15.72
N PRO A 82 23.10 0.96 14.72
CA PRO A 82 23.51 0.82 13.33
C PRO A 82 24.34 2.01 12.87
N HIS A 83 25.35 1.73 12.05
CA HIS A 83 26.12 2.76 11.39
C HIS A 83 25.24 3.55 10.42
N LEU A 84 25.37 4.87 10.44
CA LEU A 84 24.73 5.78 9.49
C LEU A 84 25.10 5.35 8.05
N GLY A 85 24.10 5.29 7.17
CA GLY A 85 24.33 4.98 5.77
C GLY A 85 25.30 5.99 5.15
N LYS A 86 26.29 5.52 4.39
CA LYS A 86 27.18 6.43 3.65
C LYS A 86 26.33 7.38 2.79
N PRO A 87 26.64 8.68 2.75
CA PRO A 87 25.92 9.63 1.93
C PRO A 87 26.00 9.19 0.47
N ARG A 88 24.85 9.12 -0.20
CA ARG A 88 24.74 8.85 -1.63
C ARG A 88 23.83 9.92 -2.22
N LEU A 89 24.30 10.61 -3.26
CA LEU A 89 23.54 11.66 -3.96
C LEU A 89 22.99 12.75 -3.01
N TRP A 90 23.87 13.44 -2.27
CA TRP A 90 23.52 14.61 -1.42
C TRP A 90 22.57 14.37 -0.24
N ILE A 91 21.94 13.20 -0.15
CA ILE A 91 21.06 12.83 0.96
C ILE A 91 21.90 12.10 2.00
N LYS A 92 21.94 12.67 3.22
CA LYS A 92 22.49 12.03 4.42
C LYS A 92 21.33 11.40 5.20
N PRO A 93 21.03 10.11 5.02
CA PRO A 93 19.99 9.48 5.82
C PRO A 93 20.48 9.34 7.27
N ASN A 94 19.67 9.79 8.22
CA ASN A 94 19.94 9.67 9.67
C ASN A 94 19.78 8.21 10.19
N GLN A 95 19.57 7.27 9.28
CA GLN A 95 19.23 5.86 9.49
C GLN A 95 19.85 5.03 8.36
N PRO A 96 19.99 3.70 8.49
CA PRO A 96 20.41 2.86 7.36
C PRO A 96 19.46 3.02 6.16
N TRP A 97 20.00 3.03 4.95
CA TRP A 97 19.25 3.27 3.69
C TRP A 97 17.98 2.40 3.55
N VAL A 98 18.02 1.17 4.07
CA VAL A 98 16.89 0.23 4.06
C VAL A 98 15.70 0.75 4.88
N CYS A 99 15.95 1.40 6.03
CA CYS A 99 14.91 2.01 6.84
C CYS A 99 14.33 3.26 6.20
N TRP A 100 15.17 4.07 5.55
CA TRP A 100 14.75 5.28 4.86
C TRP A 100 13.85 4.97 3.66
N TRP A 101 14.20 3.97 2.86
CA TRP A 101 13.33 3.46 1.78
C TRP A 101 12.00 2.92 2.30
N GLY A 102 12.01 2.25 3.45
CA GLY A 102 10.77 1.81 4.11
C GLY A 102 9.85 3.00 4.38
N TRP A 103 10.35 4.07 4.98
CA TRP A 103 9.58 5.29 5.25
C TRP A 103 8.98 5.92 3.98
N TRP A 104 9.75 5.96 2.90
CA TRP A 104 9.25 6.42 1.60
C TRP A 104 8.13 5.52 1.06
N CYS A 105 8.30 4.20 1.08
CA CYS A 105 7.27 3.24 0.65
C CYS A 105 5.98 3.38 1.47
N LEU A 106 6.08 3.62 2.78
CA LEU A 106 4.92 3.84 3.65
C LEU A 106 4.14 5.10 3.22
N TYR A 107 4.82 6.25 3.13
CA TYR A 107 4.14 7.49 2.79
C TYR A 107 3.57 7.48 1.38
N THR A 108 4.33 6.99 0.41
CA THR A 108 3.85 6.87 -0.97
C THR A 108 2.65 5.94 -1.08
N SER A 109 2.61 4.85 -0.32
CA SER A 109 1.44 3.97 -0.23
C SER A 109 0.20 4.69 0.34
N ILE A 110 0.36 5.41 1.46
CA ILE A 110 -0.73 6.19 2.07
C ILE A 110 -1.29 7.23 1.09
N PHE A 111 -0.41 7.99 0.44
CA PHE A 111 -0.82 8.97 -0.58
C PHE A 111 -1.52 8.30 -1.76
N ALA A 112 -1.04 7.15 -2.23
CA ALA A 112 -1.69 6.42 -3.31
C ALA A 112 -3.12 5.99 -2.92
N PHE A 113 -3.35 5.50 -1.71
CA PHE A 113 -4.70 5.14 -1.26
C PHE A 113 -5.62 6.35 -1.11
N LEU A 114 -5.12 7.46 -0.58
CA LEU A 114 -5.91 8.69 -0.46
C LEU A 114 -6.29 9.25 -1.83
N ILE A 115 -5.34 9.32 -2.76
CA ILE A 115 -5.57 9.81 -4.12
C ILE A 115 -6.51 8.86 -4.88
N GLY A 116 -6.27 7.55 -4.83
CA GLY A 116 -7.13 6.56 -5.45
C GLY A 116 -8.57 6.63 -4.94
N GLY A 117 -8.74 6.74 -3.61
CA GLY A 117 -10.05 6.94 -2.99
C GLY A 117 -10.73 8.24 -3.43
N ALA A 118 -10.00 9.37 -3.42
CA ALA A 118 -10.53 10.66 -3.84
C ALA A 118 -10.96 10.67 -5.31
N VAL A 119 -10.16 10.06 -6.20
CA VAL A 119 -10.48 9.93 -7.63
C VAL A 119 -11.75 9.08 -7.81
N MET A 120 -11.85 7.93 -7.14
CA MET A 120 -13.02 7.06 -7.25
C MET A 120 -14.30 7.74 -6.79
N VAL A 121 -14.23 8.45 -5.65
CA VAL A 121 -15.36 9.21 -5.12
C VAL A 121 -15.76 10.32 -6.08
N SER A 122 -14.79 11.09 -6.59
CA SER A 122 -15.05 12.18 -7.54
C SER A 122 -15.68 11.70 -8.84
N VAL A 123 -15.15 10.61 -9.42
CA VAL A 123 -15.70 9.99 -10.64
C VAL A 123 -17.08 9.41 -10.39
N GLY A 124 -17.30 8.76 -9.23
CA GLY A 124 -18.59 8.21 -8.83
C GLY A 124 -19.66 9.30 -8.71
N PHE A 125 -19.36 10.40 -8.02
CA PHE A 125 -20.30 11.53 -7.90
C PHE A 125 -20.55 12.23 -9.24
N ALA A 126 -19.52 12.43 -10.06
CA ALA A 126 -19.67 13.09 -11.36
C ALA A 126 -20.53 12.29 -12.36
N ASN A 127 -20.70 10.99 -12.14
CA ASN A 127 -21.48 10.11 -13.04
C ASN A 127 -22.66 9.44 -12.33
N ILE A 128 -23.11 9.99 -11.19
CA ILE A 128 -24.18 9.39 -10.38
C ILE A 128 -25.50 9.30 -11.16
N ASP A 129 -25.75 10.25 -12.08
CA ASP A 129 -26.95 10.28 -12.92
C ASP A 129 -26.98 9.09 -13.90
N VAL A 130 -25.83 8.78 -14.52
CA VAL A 130 -25.67 7.63 -15.43
C VAL A 130 -25.84 6.32 -14.66
N LEU A 131 -25.27 6.24 -13.45
CA LEU A 131 -25.43 5.07 -12.58
C LEU A 131 -26.89 4.82 -12.19
N SER A 132 -27.63 5.88 -11.85
CA SER A 132 -29.04 5.75 -11.46
C SER A 132 -29.93 5.25 -12.61
N THR A 133 -29.55 5.60 -13.85
CA THR A 133 -30.31 5.24 -15.05
C THR A 133 -30.04 3.79 -15.46
N SER A 134 -28.81 3.29 -15.30
CA SER A 134 -28.45 1.89 -15.57
C SER A 134 -28.92 0.90 -14.51
N LEU A 135 -29.26 1.36 -13.30
CA LEU A 135 -29.79 0.53 -12.21
C LEU A 135 -31.32 0.39 -12.21
N LYS A 136 -32.03 1.06 -13.13
CA LYS A 136 -33.46 0.85 -13.30
C LYS A 136 -33.71 -0.52 -13.97
N PRO A 137 -34.46 -1.43 -13.32
CA PRO A 137 -34.77 -2.75 -13.89
C PRO A 137 -35.65 -2.64 -15.15
#